data_AF-A0A7K1KJK0-F1
#
_entry.id   AF-A0A7K1KJK0-F1
#
_cell.length_a   1.000
_cell.length_b   1.000
_cell.length_c   1.000
_cell.angle_alpha   90.00
_cell.angle_beta   90.00
_cell.angle_gamma   90.00
#
_symmetry.space_group_name_H-M   'P 1'
#
loop_
_entity.id
_entity.type
_entity.pdbx_description
1 polymer ?
#
loop_
_entity_poly.entity_id
_entity_poly.type
_entity_poly.pdbx_seq_one_letter_code
_entity_poly.pdbx_strand_id
1 'polypeptide(L)' 'MPAYAIQCPYCHAPQHAEHPGGYAPMYVNCPTCEKRFILEPVANGVKTYRMNEAPCCSDPDCRAAEMGDTGND' A
#
# COMPACT_ATOMS: atom_id res chain seq x y z
N MET A 1 -9.92 -1.03 -15.73
CA MET A 1 -9.06 -1.32 -14.56
C MET A 1 -9.99 -1.65 -13.40
N PRO A 2 -9.77 -2.72 -12.61
CA PRO A 2 -10.63 -3.00 -11.46
C PRO A 2 -10.52 -1.87 -10.43
N ALA A 3 -11.66 -1.32 -10.05
CA ALA A 3 -11.77 -0.32 -8.99
C ALA A 3 -12.22 -1.02 -7.70
N TYR A 4 -11.50 -0.77 -6.61
CA TYR A 4 -11.82 -1.31 -5.29
C TYR A 4 -12.37 -0.20 -4.40
N ALA A 5 -13.49 -0.47 -3.74
CA ALA A 5 -14.00 0.40 -2.68
C ALA A 5 -13.13 0.22 -1.44
N ILE A 6 -12.45 1.28 -1.03
CA ILE A 6 -11.55 1.30 0.11
C ILE A 6 -11.90 2.47 1.02
N GLN A 7 -11.42 2.41 2.25
CA GLN A 7 -11.53 3.52 3.20
C GLN A 7 -10.15 4.06 3.51
N CYS A 8 -10.03 5.39 3.56
CA CYS A 8 -8.77 6.01 3.96
C CYS A 8 -8.45 5.64 5.42
N PRO A 9 -7.28 5.07 5.72
CA PRO A 9 -6.94 4.69 7.09
C PRO A 9 -6.65 5.90 8.01
N TYR A 10 -6.67 7.12 7.47
CA TYR A 10 -6.48 8.36 8.24
C TYR A 10 -7.79 9.06 8.59
N CYS A 11 -8.64 9.31 7.60
CA CYS A 11 -9.90 10.05 7.78
C CYS A 11 -11.15 9.17 7.67
N HIS A 12 -10.99 7.88 7.36
CA HIS A 12 -12.06 6.89 7.16
C HIS A 12 -13.05 7.25 6.04
N ALA A 13 -12.68 8.21 5.19
CA ALA A 13 -13.47 8.58 4.03
C ALA A 13 -13.54 7.40 3.03
N PRO A 14 -14.74 7.04 2.55
CA PRO A 14 -14.89 6.05 1.50
C PRO A 14 -14.38 6.62 0.17
N GLN A 15 -13.59 5.82 -0.56
CA GLN A 15 -13.04 6.20 -1.85
C GLN A 15 -12.89 4.96 -2.74
N HIS A 16 -12.69 5.19 -4.04
CA HIS A 16 -12.40 4.13 -4.99
C HIS A 16 -10.95 4.26 -5.46
N ALA A 17 -10.22 3.16 -5.41
CA ALA A 17 -8.86 3.09 -5.97
C ALA A 17 -8.84 2.13 -7.15
N GLU A 18 -8.31 2.61 -8.27
CA GLU A 18 -8.05 1.80 -9.45
C GLU A 18 -6.73 1.06 -9.25
N HIS A 19 -6.77 -0.27 -9.32
CA HIS A 19 -5.57 -1.09 -9.29
C HIS A 19 -5.35 -1.70 -10.67
N PRO A 20 -4.12 -1.67 -11.23
CA PRO A 20 -3.84 -2.24 -12.55
C PRO A 20 -4.05 -3.76 -12.62
N GLY A 21 -4.20 -4.42 -11.47
CA GLY A 21 -4.31 -5.87 -11.31
C GLY A 21 -3.02 -6.49 -10.79
N GLY A 22 -3.11 -7.68 -10.19
CA GLY A 22 -1.97 -8.40 -9.59
C GLY A 22 -1.91 -8.37 -8.06
N TYR A 23 -0.82 -8.88 -7.49
CA TYR A 23 -0.55 -8.97 -6.04
C TYR A 23 0.46 -7.92 -5.55
N ALA A 24 0.70 -6.86 -6.33
CA ALA A 24 1.68 -5.83 -6.01
C ALA A 24 1.04 -4.71 -5.18
N PRO A 25 1.63 -4.29 -4.05
CA PRO A 25 1.16 -3.12 -3.32
C PRO A 25 1.40 -1.84 -4.13
N MET A 26 0.48 -0.88 -4.03
CA MET A 26 0.59 0.42 -4.67
C MET A 26 0.31 1.55 -3.67
N TYR A 27 0.81 2.75 -3.98
CA TYR A 27 0.48 3.94 -3.21
C TYR A 27 -0.77 4.62 -3.74
N VAL A 28 -1.70 4.92 -2.83
CA VAL A 28 -2.93 5.66 -3.13
C VAL A 28 -2.92 6.96 -2.33
N ASN A 29 -3.29 8.07 -2.97
CA ASN A 29 -3.48 9.35 -2.30
C ASN A 29 -4.97 9.55 -1.98
N CYS A 30 -5.29 9.92 -0.75
CA CYS A 30 -6.66 10.24 -0.38
C CYS A 30 -7.01 11.67 -0.83
N PRO A 31 -8.04 11.89 -1.67
CA PRO A 31 -8.43 13.23 -2.09
C PRO A 31 -9.09 14.04 -0.96
N THR A 32 -9.53 13.40 0.13
CA THR A 32 -10.22 14.06 1.25
C THR A 32 -9.26 14.68 2.24
N CYS A 33 -8.19 13.98 2.60
CA CYS A 33 -7.22 14.44 3.60
C CYS A 33 -5.80 14.61 3.05
N GLU A 34 -5.63 14.40 1.74
CA GLU A 34 -4.36 14.56 1.00
C GLU A 34 -3.21 13.72 1.59
N LYS A 35 -3.56 12.64 2.30
CA LYS A 35 -2.60 11.69 2.87
C LYS A 35 -2.46 10.49 1.95
N ARG A 36 -1.21 10.05 1.80
CA ARG A 36 -0.83 8.89 1.02
C ARG A 36 -0.75 7.65 1.90
N PHE A 37 -1.23 6.52 1.40
CA PHE A 37 -1.26 5.23 2.10
C PHE A 37 -1.01 4.11 1.09
N ILE A 38 -0.74 2.90 1.57
CA ILE A 38 -0.46 1.72 0.75
C ILE A 38 -1.76 0.93 0.59
N LEU A 39 -2.04 0.49 -0.64
CA LEU A 39 -3.08 -0.46 -0.98
C LEU A 39 -2.42 -1.76 -1.40
N GLU A 40 -2.67 -2.83 -0.66
CA GLU A 40 -2.20 -4.17 -0.97
C GLU A 40 -3.38 -5.05 -1.39
N PRO A 41 -3.41 -5.54 -2.64
CA PRO A 41 -4.39 -6.54 -3.05
C PRO A 41 -4.10 -7.90 -2.38
N VAL A 42 -5.12 -8.46 -1.72
CA VAL A 42 -5.07 -9.76 -1.04
C VAL A 42 -6.06 -10.72 -1.70
N ALA A 43 -5.94 -12.03 -1.40
CA ALA A 43 -6.77 -13.06 -2.03
C ALA A 43 -8.30 -12.83 -1.93
N ASN A 44 -8.75 -12.02 -0.96
CA ASN A 44 -10.16 -11.75 -0.71
C ASN A 44 -10.53 -10.25 -0.80
N GLY A 45 -9.76 -9.46 -1.55
CA GLY A 45 -10.03 -8.03 -1.75
C GLY A 45 -8.77 -7.18 -1.70
N VAL A 46 -8.82 -6.07 -0.96
CA VAL A 46 -7.68 -5.17 -0.78
C VAL A 46 -7.57 -4.77 0.69
N LYS A 47 -6.34 -4.59 1.17
CA LYS A 47 -6.03 -4.03 2.47
C LYS A 47 -5.35 -2.68 2.30
N THR A 48 -5.59 -1.76 3.23
CA THR A 48 -4.96 -0.45 3.25
C THR A 48 -4.08 -0.29 4.48
N TYR A 49 -2.84 0.14 4.28
CA TYR A 49 -1.86 0.34 5.34
C TYR A 49 -1.41 1.80 5.39
N ARG A 50 -1.26 2.34 6.60
CA ARG A 50 -0.68 3.69 6.80
C ARG A 50 0.81 3.62 6.51
N MET A 51 1.37 4.65 5.87
CA MET A 51 2.81 4.70 5.56
C MET A 51 3.69 4.52 6.80
N ASN A 52 3.27 5.09 7.94
CA ASN A 52 4.02 5.04 9.20
C ASN A 52 3.77 3.77 10.03
N GLU A 53 2.91 2.87 9.56
CA GLU A 53 2.53 1.65 10.28
C GLU A 53 2.84 0.40 9.46
N ALA A 54 3.36 0.57 8.24
CA ALA A 54 3.92 -0.51 7.45
C ALA A 54 5.22 -0.96 8.13
N PRO A 55 5.30 -2.17 8.71
CA PRO A 55 6.60 -2.76 9.06
C PRO A 55 7.44 -2.88 7.78
N CYS A 56 8.77 -2.93 7.87
CA CYS A 56 9.68 -3.03 6.73
C CYS A 56 9.37 -4.15 5.70
N CYS A 57 8.54 -5.14 6.08
CA CYS A 57 7.98 -6.14 5.16
C CYS A 57 6.95 -5.59 4.15
N SER A 58 6.29 -4.47 4.44
CA SER A 58 5.26 -3.82 3.61
C SER A 58 5.75 -2.54 2.92
N ASP A 59 6.97 -2.08 3.24
CA ASP A 59 7.60 -0.97 2.56
C ASP A 59 8.53 -1.51 1.44
N PRO A 60 8.32 -1.14 0.17
CA PRO A 60 9.09 -1.68 -0.95
C PRO A 60 10.57 -1.27 -0.89
N ASP A 61 10.89 -0.13 -0.28
CA ASP A 61 12.26 0.36 -0.13
C ASP A 61 13.01 -0.44 0.94
N CYS A 62 12.36 -0.68 2.10
CA CYS A 62 12.95 -1.49 3.16
C CYS A 62 13.03 -2.99 2.79
N ARG A 63 12.05 -3.53 2.06
CA ARG A 63 12.12 -4.90 1.51
C ARG A 63 13.27 -5.06 0.51
N ALA A 64 13.50 -4.06 -0.34
CA ALA A 64 14.61 -4.08 -1.28
C ALA A 64 15.96 -3.96 -0.57
N ALA A 65 16.06 -3.17 0.50
CA ALA A 65 17.25 -3.05 1.31
C ALA A 65 17.59 -4.36 2.05
N GLU A 66 16.62 -5.02 2.67
CA GLU A 66 16.83 -6.27 3.42
C GLU A 66 17.15 -7.49 2.52
N MET A 67 16.70 -7.48 1.26
CA MET A 67 17.10 -8.50 0.26
C MET A 67 18.38 -8.11 -0.51
N GLY A 68 18.86 -6.88 -0.34
CA GLY A 68 20.06 -6.34 -0.97
C GLY A 68 21.32 -6.45 -0.11
N ASP A 69 21.19 -6.64 1.20
CA ASP A 69 22.31 -6.84 2.12
C ASP A 69 22.74 -8.32 2.19
N THR A 70 23.19 -8.85 1.05
CA THR A 70 24.30 -9.83 1.07
C THR A 70 25.57 -9.02 0.81
N GLY A 71 25.89 -8.11 1.73
CA GLY A 71 27.05 -7.24 1.70
C GLY A 71 28.04 -7.59 2.79
N ASN A 72 28.40 -8.88 2.91
CA ASN A 72 29.55 -9.28 3.73
C ASN A 72 30.76 -9.50 2.81
N ASP A 73 31.59 -8.47 2.65
CA ASP A 73 33.04 -8.62 2.37
C ASP A 73 33.82 -8.04 3.55
#